data_AF-A0A2V8W9Q7-F1
#
_entry.id   AF-A0A2V8W9Q7-F1
#
_cell.length_a   1.000
_cell.length_b   1.000
_cell.length_c   1.000
_cell.angle_alpha   90.00
_cell.angle_beta   90.00
_cell.angle_gamma   90.00
#
_symmetry.space_group_name_H-M   'P 1'
#
loop_
_entity.id
_entity.type
_entity.pdbx_description
1 polymer ?
#
loop_
_entity_poly.entity_id
_entity_poly.type
_entity_poly.pdbx_seq_one_letter_code
_entity_poly.pdbx_strand_id
1 'polypeptide(L)'
;MPPVVYTQTTNATQTRAKKLQLLGILSGFAAGAWLGAAEAPTKLVSIGISPMVISLIMVIGVFLARWSLPALILGTSSVRADVRRAPHLVIWALLAGCLWAVANTLTIFAIRDIGLSIAFPLWNSNSLLGILWGFLFFNELRQAGWRRLAGVLGGALVMCAGATLLAIASSSGHGPAAHSLHGVWAALGAGILWGTMYIPYRKAYLTGMNPLSFVTFFSFGELGMMTLLSVSSLGLAPLWQDLLSARSVIFWLMLGGFVWVIGDIFQQFAAKYVGISRGIPLSNSNQLWGLLWGIFVFGELHGRSSSIYLEVIGGSFLMMLGVGAIAFSSATGQEQTRWKEAAIRESDRYGVAADFVEARMDGRQLLTEAKPSRDALDWLLVVLATSLFVIFAAMARVPQLSLHWGPAALLTAALFLLLIVCGLALWRTTRFH
;
A
#
# COMPACT_ATOMS: atom_id res chain seq x y z
N MET A 1 -7.97 35.99 -34.72
CA MET A 1 -7.95 34.57 -34.31
C MET A 1 -8.75 34.45 -33.02
N PRO A 2 -9.81 33.65 -32.93
CA PRO A 2 -10.72 33.72 -31.79
C PRO A 2 -10.15 32.97 -30.57
N PRO A 3 -10.30 33.52 -29.35
CA PRO A 3 -9.80 32.93 -28.10
C PRO A 3 -10.60 31.71 -27.60
N VAL A 4 -11.70 31.36 -28.27
CA VAL A 4 -12.71 30.39 -27.80
C VAL A 4 -12.18 28.95 -27.71
N VAL A 5 -11.29 28.54 -28.62
CA VAL A 5 -10.71 27.17 -28.64
C VAL A 5 -9.73 26.96 -27.48
N TYR A 6 -8.98 28.00 -27.09
CA TYR A 6 -8.05 27.95 -25.96
C TYR A 6 -8.79 27.85 -24.62
N THR A 7 -9.93 28.55 -24.46
CA THR A 7 -10.70 28.55 -23.20
C THR A 7 -11.46 27.23 -22.97
N GLN A 8 -11.94 26.57 -24.02
CA GLN A 8 -12.61 25.27 -23.87
C GLN A 8 -11.65 24.13 -23.51
N THR A 9 -10.46 24.11 -24.12
CA THR A 9 -9.44 23.06 -23.88
C THR A 9 -8.87 23.14 -22.47
N THR A 10 -8.69 24.34 -21.94
CA THR A 10 -8.21 24.59 -20.57
C THR A 10 -9.25 24.19 -19.51
N ASN A 11 -10.53 24.49 -19.73
CA ASN A 11 -11.62 24.08 -18.83
C ASN A 11 -11.81 22.55 -18.78
N ALA A 12 -11.76 21.86 -19.93
CA ALA A 12 -11.88 20.39 -19.97
C ALA A 12 -10.72 19.69 -19.22
N THR A 13 -9.50 20.20 -19.38
CA THR A 13 -8.29 19.68 -18.72
C THR A 13 -8.37 19.88 -17.20
N GLN A 14 -8.85 21.03 -16.73
CA GLN A 14 -9.05 21.28 -15.30
C GLN A 14 -10.14 20.38 -14.69
N THR A 15 -11.25 20.15 -15.40
CA THR A 15 -12.31 19.25 -14.93
C THR A 15 -11.82 17.80 -14.86
N ARG A 16 -11.01 17.34 -15.81
CA ARG A 16 -10.40 16.00 -15.77
C ARG A 16 -9.44 15.86 -14.59
N ALA A 17 -8.57 16.84 -14.36
CA ALA A 17 -7.62 16.82 -13.25
C ALA A 17 -8.33 16.73 -11.89
N LYS A 18 -9.41 17.50 -11.68
CA LYS A 18 -10.24 17.40 -10.45
C LYS A 18 -10.86 16.01 -10.27
N LYS A 19 -11.34 15.39 -11.35
CA LYS A 19 -11.87 14.01 -11.31
C LYS A 19 -10.81 12.99 -10.91
N LEU A 20 -9.61 13.07 -11.49
CA LEU A 20 -8.49 12.18 -11.14
C LEU A 20 -8.02 12.41 -9.70
N GLN A 21 -7.99 13.65 -9.23
CA GLN A 21 -7.64 13.96 -7.85
C GLN A 21 -8.66 13.32 -6.87
N LEU A 22 -9.96 13.49 -7.10
CA LEU A 22 -10.99 12.86 -6.28
C LEU A 22 -10.88 11.33 -6.30
N LEU A 23 -10.57 10.77 -7.47
CA LEU A 23 -10.35 9.34 -7.65
C LEU A 23 -9.15 8.84 -6.83
N GLY A 24 -8.05 9.58 -6.81
CA GLY A 24 -6.88 9.27 -5.98
C GLY A 24 -7.17 9.39 -4.48
N ILE A 25 -7.97 10.38 -4.04
CA ILE A 25 -8.41 10.49 -2.64
C ILE A 25 -9.26 9.29 -2.25
N LEU A 26 -10.27 8.95 -3.07
CA LEU A 26 -11.12 7.78 -2.86
C LEU A 26 -10.30 6.48 -2.80
N SER A 27 -9.32 6.35 -3.69
CA SER A 27 -8.40 5.21 -3.70
C SER A 27 -7.55 5.18 -2.42
N GLY A 28 -7.07 6.32 -1.91
CA GLY A 28 -6.31 6.38 -0.67
C GLY A 28 -7.12 5.91 0.56
N PHE A 29 -8.39 6.29 0.67
CA PHE A 29 -9.26 5.80 1.73
C PHE A 29 -9.60 4.31 1.59
N ALA A 30 -9.89 3.85 0.37
CA ALA A 30 -10.12 2.43 0.10
C ALA A 30 -8.86 1.60 0.42
N ALA A 31 -7.68 2.11 0.07
CA ALA A 31 -6.40 1.50 0.42
C ALA A 31 -6.27 1.30 1.92
N GLY A 32 -6.52 2.34 2.72
CA GLY A 32 -6.48 2.23 4.17
C GLY A 32 -7.42 1.15 4.70
N ALA A 33 -8.67 1.11 4.22
CA ALA A 33 -9.65 0.12 4.66
C ALA A 33 -9.18 -1.33 4.43
N TRP A 34 -8.70 -1.62 3.21
CA TRP A 34 -8.25 -2.96 2.84
C TRP A 34 -6.91 -3.33 3.48
N LEU A 35 -5.99 -2.38 3.63
CA LEU A 35 -4.72 -2.58 4.34
C LEU A 35 -4.95 -2.91 5.81
N GLY A 36 -5.84 -2.20 6.49
CA GLY A 36 -6.17 -2.48 7.90
C GLY A 36 -6.92 -3.81 8.07
N ALA A 37 -7.76 -4.18 7.11
CA ALA A 37 -8.46 -5.46 7.11
C ALA A 37 -7.55 -6.67 6.87
N ALA A 38 -6.40 -6.48 6.22
CA ALA A 38 -5.41 -7.54 5.98
C ALA A 38 -4.85 -8.13 7.29
N GLU A 39 -4.93 -7.38 8.39
CA GLU A 39 -4.53 -7.84 9.73
C GLU A 39 -5.51 -8.86 10.32
N ALA A 40 -6.77 -8.89 9.87
CA ALA A 40 -7.76 -9.78 10.46
C ALA A 40 -7.45 -11.26 10.19
N PRO A 41 -7.21 -11.72 8.93
CA PRO A 41 -6.81 -13.10 8.67
C PRO A 41 -5.49 -13.50 9.33
N THR A 42 -4.54 -12.57 9.50
CA THR A 42 -3.26 -12.87 10.13
C THR A 42 -3.40 -13.02 11.64
N LYS A 43 -4.24 -12.22 12.30
CA LYS A 43 -4.53 -12.38 13.73
C LYS A 43 -5.21 -13.69 14.06
N LEU A 44 -5.99 -14.26 13.12
CA LEU A 44 -6.56 -15.59 13.31
C LEU A 44 -5.48 -16.67 13.53
N VAL A 45 -4.26 -16.41 13.07
CA VAL A 45 -3.15 -17.37 13.06
C VAL A 45 -2.06 -16.90 14.02
N SER A 46 -2.14 -17.27 15.30
CA SER A 46 -1.17 -16.78 16.28
C SER A 46 -0.90 -17.74 17.43
N ILE A 47 -0.52 -18.99 17.13
CA ILE A 47 0.15 -19.86 18.12
C ILE A 47 1.20 -20.74 17.41
N GLY A 48 2.48 -20.52 17.72
CA GLY A 48 3.57 -21.49 17.47
C GLY A 48 4.31 -21.44 16.13
N ILE A 49 4.06 -20.46 15.26
CA ILE A 49 4.77 -20.32 13.96
C ILE A 49 5.69 -19.10 14.00
N SER A 50 6.90 -19.24 13.45
CA SER A 50 7.87 -18.15 13.34
C SER A 50 7.30 -16.96 12.54
N PRO A 51 7.46 -15.69 12.98
CA PRO A 51 7.02 -14.51 12.23
C PRO A 51 7.57 -14.44 10.80
N MET A 52 8.79 -14.95 10.59
CA MET A 52 9.40 -15.02 9.26
C MET A 52 8.63 -15.93 8.31
N VAL A 53 8.15 -17.08 8.81
CA VAL A 53 7.35 -18.04 8.05
C VAL A 53 5.97 -17.48 7.75
N ILE A 54 5.37 -16.78 8.73
CA ILE A 54 4.11 -16.05 8.53
C ILE A 54 4.25 -15.06 7.38
N SER A 55 5.28 -14.20 7.42
CA SER A 55 5.55 -13.22 6.37
C SER A 55 5.82 -13.87 5.02
N LEU A 56 6.54 -15.00 4.96
CA LEU A 56 6.79 -15.71 3.70
C LEU A 56 5.48 -16.23 3.08
N ILE A 57 4.62 -16.87 3.87
CA ILE A 57 3.33 -17.38 3.40
C ILE A 57 2.42 -16.23 2.94
N MET A 58 2.40 -15.11 3.68
CA MET A 58 1.68 -13.91 3.25
C MET A 58 2.20 -13.40 1.90
N VAL A 59 3.52 -13.33 1.71
CA VAL A 59 4.14 -12.87 0.45
C VAL A 59 3.83 -13.83 -0.70
N ILE A 60 3.68 -15.14 -0.45
CA ILE A 60 3.18 -16.09 -1.46
C ILE A 60 1.74 -15.74 -1.87
N GLY A 61 0.86 -15.44 -0.91
CA GLY A 61 -0.51 -14.99 -1.19
C GLY A 61 -0.54 -13.68 -1.99
N VAL A 62 0.33 -12.73 -1.61
CA VAL A 62 0.53 -11.46 -2.32
C VAL A 62 1.00 -11.69 -3.77
N PHE A 63 1.97 -12.57 -3.97
CA PHE A 63 2.51 -12.90 -5.29
C PHE A 63 1.42 -13.47 -6.21
N LEU A 64 0.64 -14.44 -5.70
CA LEU A 64 -0.47 -15.02 -6.46
C LEU A 64 -1.51 -13.95 -6.82
N ALA A 65 -1.89 -13.10 -5.87
CA ALA A 65 -2.87 -12.03 -6.10
C ALA A 65 -2.37 -10.97 -7.10
N ARG A 66 -1.10 -10.57 -7.02
CA ARG A 66 -0.48 -9.58 -7.92
C ARG A 66 -0.25 -10.09 -9.34
N TRP A 67 -0.28 -11.41 -9.56
CA TRP A 67 -0.29 -11.98 -10.91
C TRP A 67 -1.70 -12.27 -11.42
N SER A 68 -2.61 -12.76 -10.57
CA SER A 68 -3.97 -13.10 -10.99
C SER A 68 -4.86 -11.87 -11.21
N LEU A 69 -4.79 -10.84 -10.35
CA LEU A 69 -5.66 -9.67 -10.46
C LEU A 69 -5.34 -8.79 -11.68
N PRO A 70 -4.08 -8.39 -11.94
CA PRO A 70 -3.74 -7.66 -13.17
C PRO A 70 -4.06 -8.46 -14.44
N ALA A 71 -3.81 -9.78 -14.45
CA ALA A 71 -4.19 -10.65 -15.57
C ALA A 71 -5.72 -10.63 -15.80
N LEU A 72 -6.52 -10.69 -14.74
CA LEU A 72 -7.97 -10.62 -14.84
C LEU A 72 -8.49 -9.25 -15.31
N ILE A 73 -7.90 -8.16 -14.80
CA ILE A 73 -8.36 -6.79 -15.05
C ILE A 73 -7.91 -6.27 -16.43
N LEU A 74 -6.61 -6.37 -16.73
CA LEU A 74 -5.97 -5.79 -17.93
C LEU A 74 -5.41 -6.84 -18.91
N GLY A 75 -5.22 -8.09 -18.48
CA GLY A 75 -4.50 -9.09 -19.26
C GLY A 75 -2.98 -8.90 -19.21
N THR A 76 -2.24 -10.00 -19.19
CA THR A 76 -0.78 -10.03 -19.20
C THR A 76 -0.20 -9.44 -20.48
N SER A 77 -0.97 -9.43 -21.59
CA SER A 77 -0.59 -8.71 -22.81
C SER A 77 -0.38 -7.22 -22.57
N SER A 78 -1.22 -6.59 -21.74
CA SER A 78 -1.12 -5.18 -21.37
C SER A 78 0.09 -4.93 -20.46
N VAL A 79 0.32 -5.82 -19.50
CA VAL A 79 1.52 -5.79 -18.63
C VAL A 79 2.79 -5.89 -19.48
N ARG A 80 2.83 -6.82 -20.43
CA ARG A 80 3.94 -6.99 -21.37
C ARG A 80 4.14 -5.77 -22.26
N ALA A 81 3.06 -5.12 -22.71
CA ALA A 81 3.14 -3.92 -23.52
C ALA A 81 3.74 -2.73 -22.74
N ASP A 82 3.31 -2.51 -21.50
CA ASP A 82 3.86 -1.46 -20.64
C ASP A 82 5.36 -1.69 -20.37
N VAL A 83 5.78 -2.94 -20.11
CA VAL A 83 7.19 -3.30 -19.91
C VAL A 83 8.03 -3.07 -21.16
N ARG A 84 7.51 -3.41 -22.34
CA ARG A 84 8.24 -3.19 -23.60
C ARG A 84 8.50 -1.71 -23.86
N ARG A 85 7.63 -0.82 -23.37
CA ARG A 85 7.80 0.63 -23.51
C ARG A 85 8.74 1.22 -22.47
N ALA A 86 8.74 0.67 -21.26
CA ALA A 86 9.57 1.17 -20.16
C ALA A 86 10.29 0.02 -19.44
N PRO A 87 11.22 -0.71 -20.12
CA PRO A 87 11.83 -1.93 -19.58
C PRO A 87 12.69 -1.66 -18.34
N HIS A 88 13.29 -0.48 -18.26
CA HIS A 88 14.10 -0.06 -17.12
C HIS A 88 13.30 -0.05 -15.80
N LEU A 89 11.97 0.11 -15.85
CA LEU A 89 11.11 0.11 -14.66
C LEU A 89 10.96 -1.27 -14.02
N VAL A 90 11.26 -2.36 -14.73
CA VAL A 90 11.29 -3.70 -14.14
C VAL A 90 12.34 -3.77 -13.02
N ILE A 91 13.52 -3.20 -13.26
CA ILE A 91 14.59 -3.14 -12.24
C ILE A 91 14.13 -2.30 -11.04
N TRP A 92 13.49 -1.16 -11.29
CA TRP A 92 12.93 -0.32 -10.22
C TRP A 92 11.85 -1.03 -9.42
N ALA A 93 10.99 -1.82 -10.07
CA ALA A 93 9.97 -2.63 -9.40
C ALA A 93 10.60 -3.72 -8.52
N LEU A 94 11.58 -4.47 -9.04
CA LEU A 94 12.30 -5.48 -8.28
C LEU A 94 13.00 -4.89 -7.06
N LEU A 95 13.72 -3.77 -7.24
CA LEU A 95 14.39 -3.07 -6.14
C LEU A 95 13.41 -2.62 -5.06
N ALA A 96 12.28 -2.04 -5.48
CA ALA A 96 11.25 -1.63 -4.54
C ALA A 96 10.69 -2.82 -3.74
N GLY A 97 10.49 -3.97 -4.39
CA GLY A 97 10.06 -5.20 -3.72
C GLY A 97 11.10 -5.72 -2.72
N CYS A 98 12.40 -5.67 -3.08
CA CYS A 98 13.48 -6.02 -2.16
C CYS A 98 13.51 -5.10 -0.94
N LEU A 99 13.43 -3.77 -1.14
CA LEU A 99 13.40 -2.78 -0.05
C LEU A 99 12.23 -3.04 0.90
N TRP A 100 11.06 -3.35 0.35
CA TRP A 100 9.88 -3.67 1.13
C TRP A 100 10.05 -4.94 1.97
N ALA A 101 10.66 -6.00 1.41
CA ALA A 101 10.85 -7.27 2.12
C ALA A 101 11.85 -7.13 3.28
N VAL A 102 12.94 -6.38 3.06
CA VAL A 102 13.92 -6.06 4.11
C VAL A 102 13.26 -5.20 5.18
N ALA A 103 12.46 -4.19 4.80
CA ALA A 103 11.75 -3.35 5.76
C ALA A 103 10.79 -4.17 6.64
N ASN A 104 9.99 -5.07 6.06
CA ASN A 104 9.12 -5.97 6.83
C ASN A 104 9.90 -6.89 7.77
N THR A 105 11.08 -7.35 7.37
CA THR A 105 11.92 -8.17 8.25
C THR A 105 12.46 -7.35 9.42
N LEU A 106 12.85 -6.09 9.18
CA LEU A 106 13.29 -5.18 10.23
C LEU A 106 12.19 -4.85 11.24
N THR A 107 10.92 -4.76 10.82
CA THR A 107 9.82 -4.53 11.77
C THR A 107 9.62 -5.71 12.72
N ILE A 108 9.82 -6.95 12.25
CA ILE A 108 9.80 -8.15 13.11
C ILE A 108 10.85 -8.01 14.22
N PHE A 109 12.09 -7.67 13.86
CA PHE A 109 13.16 -7.48 14.84
C PHE A 109 12.91 -6.29 15.76
N ALA A 110 12.37 -5.19 15.24
CA ALA A 110 12.04 -4.02 16.03
C ALA A 110 10.97 -4.33 17.09
N ILE A 111 9.86 -4.98 16.69
CA ILE A 111 8.81 -5.40 17.62
C ILE A 111 9.37 -6.33 18.70
N ARG A 112 10.22 -7.28 18.30
CA ARG A 112 10.86 -8.23 19.23
C ARG A 112 11.75 -7.51 20.26
N ASP A 113 12.53 -6.52 19.84
CA ASP A 113 13.60 -5.94 20.66
C ASP A 113 13.15 -4.74 21.51
N ILE A 114 12.22 -3.91 20.99
CA ILE A 114 11.73 -2.68 21.67
C ILE A 114 10.22 -2.63 21.87
N GLY A 115 9.50 -3.67 21.46
CA GLY A 115 8.04 -3.73 21.55
C GLY A 115 7.34 -2.91 20.46
N LEU A 116 6.08 -3.26 20.20
CA LEU A 116 5.25 -2.59 19.19
C LEU A 116 5.06 -1.10 19.50
N SER A 117 4.99 -0.73 20.78
CA SER A 117 4.81 0.66 21.21
C SER A 117 5.96 1.57 20.74
N ILE A 118 7.21 1.19 20.96
CA ILE A 118 8.32 2.05 20.55
C ILE A 118 8.58 1.92 19.05
N ALA A 119 8.45 0.72 18.50
CA ALA A 119 8.78 0.46 17.11
C ALA A 119 7.80 1.14 16.12
N PHE A 120 6.51 1.17 16.47
CA PHE A 120 5.46 1.63 15.58
C PHE A 120 5.57 3.10 15.16
N PRO A 121 5.73 4.08 16.08
CA PRO A 121 5.94 5.47 15.69
C PRO A 121 7.21 5.67 14.87
N LEU A 122 8.27 4.89 15.15
CA LEU A 122 9.57 5.03 14.49
C LEU A 122 9.53 4.62 13.01
N TRP A 123 8.92 3.48 12.66
CA TRP A 123 8.83 3.09 11.24
C TRP A 123 7.77 3.88 10.45
N ASN A 124 6.79 4.50 11.13
CA ASN A 124 5.84 5.41 10.49
C ASN A 124 6.50 6.70 9.97
N SER A 125 7.78 6.93 10.28
CA SER A 125 8.64 7.89 9.58
C SER A 125 8.68 7.70 8.06
N ASN A 126 8.27 6.52 7.54
CA ASN A 126 8.12 6.25 6.11
C ASN A 126 7.32 7.34 5.37
N SER A 127 6.35 7.95 6.02
CA SER A 127 5.43 8.91 5.42
C SER A 127 6.05 10.29 5.35
N LEU A 128 6.87 10.64 6.35
CA LEU A 128 7.71 11.84 6.32
C LEU A 128 8.73 11.74 5.19
N LEU A 129 9.35 10.57 5.02
CA LEU A 129 10.28 10.33 3.93
C LEU A 129 9.58 10.32 2.57
N GLY A 130 8.36 9.79 2.47
CA GLY A 130 7.54 9.90 1.26
C GLY A 130 7.30 11.36 0.86
N ILE A 131 6.97 12.23 1.83
CA ILE A 131 6.83 13.68 1.61
C ILE A 131 8.18 14.31 1.23
N LEU A 132 9.26 13.96 1.92
CA LEU A 132 10.61 14.47 1.64
C LEU A 132 11.05 14.13 0.21
N TRP A 133 10.89 12.88 -0.22
CA TRP A 133 11.22 12.45 -1.57
C TRP A 133 10.29 13.05 -2.63
N GLY A 134 9.00 13.18 -2.31
CA GLY A 134 8.03 13.94 -3.11
C GLY A 134 8.52 15.36 -3.39
N PHE A 135 8.98 16.05 -2.34
CA PHE A 135 9.51 17.40 -2.42
C PHE A 135 10.85 17.47 -3.20
N LEU A 136 11.82 16.62 -2.86
CA LEU A 136 13.17 16.69 -3.42
C LEU A 136 13.26 16.22 -4.88
N PHE A 137 12.67 15.08 -5.23
CA PHE A 137 12.84 14.46 -6.55
C PHE A 137 11.72 14.80 -7.52
N PHE A 138 10.50 14.99 -7.02
CA PHE A 138 9.31 15.13 -7.86
C PHE A 138 8.74 16.56 -7.86
N ASN A 139 9.41 17.49 -7.16
CA ASN A 139 9.00 18.89 -7.00
C ASN A 139 7.54 19.03 -6.49
N GLU A 140 7.05 18.03 -5.73
CA GLU A 140 5.78 18.13 -5.02
C GLU A 140 5.91 19.22 -3.94
N LEU A 141 4.86 20.01 -3.69
CA LEU A 141 4.85 21.06 -2.65
C LEU A 141 5.84 22.25 -2.79
N ARG A 142 6.70 22.31 -3.81
CA ARG A 142 7.77 23.34 -3.94
C ARG A 142 7.29 24.79 -4.12
N GLN A 143 6.04 24.98 -4.54
CA GLN A 143 5.35 26.29 -4.62
C GLN A 143 4.10 26.33 -3.74
N ALA A 144 3.95 25.37 -2.83
CA ALA A 144 2.89 25.42 -1.85
C ALA A 144 3.18 26.62 -0.94
N GLY A 145 2.29 27.61 -0.93
CA GLY A 145 2.43 28.76 -0.04
C GLY A 145 2.64 28.33 1.41
N TRP A 146 3.31 29.15 2.22
CA TRP A 146 3.72 28.83 3.60
C TRP A 146 2.65 28.13 4.44
N ARG A 147 1.37 28.50 4.28
CA ARG A 147 0.23 27.87 4.97
C ARG A 147 0.09 26.35 4.69
N ARG A 148 0.40 25.91 3.47
CA ARG A 148 0.32 24.50 3.06
C ARG A 148 1.53 23.72 3.53
N LEU A 149 2.73 24.32 3.46
CA LEU A 149 3.93 23.73 4.04
C LEU A 149 3.75 23.54 5.55
N ALA A 150 3.21 24.56 6.24
CA ALA A 150 2.84 24.47 7.65
C ALA A 150 1.74 23.42 7.91
N GLY A 151 0.78 23.26 6.99
CA GLY A 151 -0.25 22.21 7.07
C GLY A 151 0.31 20.80 6.92
N VAL A 152 1.27 20.58 6.01
CA VAL A 152 1.96 19.29 5.83
C VAL A 152 2.85 18.98 7.04
N LEU A 153 3.68 19.93 7.47
CA LEU A 153 4.57 19.76 8.62
C LEU A 153 3.78 19.63 9.93
N GLY A 154 2.75 20.44 10.12
CA GLY A 154 1.84 20.35 11.27
C GLY A 154 1.06 19.04 11.28
N GLY A 155 0.54 18.62 10.14
CA GLY A 155 -0.14 17.33 9.99
C GLY A 155 0.79 16.14 10.26
N ALA A 156 2.03 16.21 9.80
CA ALA A 156 3.07 15.24 10.11
C ALA A 156 3.37 15.15 11.62
N LEU A 157 3.51 16.29 12.30
CA LEU A 157 3.73 16.33 13.76
C LEU A 157 2.54 15.74 14.52
N VAL A 158 1.31 16.12 14.14
CA VAL A 158 0.07 15.60 14.74
C VAL A 158 -0.06 14.09 14.51
N MET A 159 0.29 13.61 13.31
CA MET A 159 0.31 12.18 12.99
C MET A 159 1.31 11.41 13.87
N CYS A 160 2.53 11.92 14.03
CA CYS A 160 3.54 11.34 14.92
C CYS A 160 3.11 11.34 16.39
N ALA A 161 2.46 12.42 16.86
CA ALA A 161 1.92 12.50 18.20
C ALA A 161 0.81 11.46 18.43
N GLY A 162 -0.12 11.31 17.48
CA GLY A 162 -1.16 10.28 17.53
C GLY A 162 -0.59 8.87 17.54
N ALA A 163 0.39 8.59 16.68
CA ALA A 163 1.10 7.30 16.66
C ALA A 163 1.81 7.01 17.99
N THR A 164 2.44 8.03 18.60
CA THR A 164 3.11 7.90 19.91
C THR A 164 2.11 7.62 21.04
N LEU A 165 0.94 8.25 21.01
CA LEU A 165 -0.12 7.98 21.99
C LEU A 165 -0.67 6.56 21.87
N LEU A 166 -0.94 6.09 20.65
CA LEU A 166 -1.36 4.70 20.37
C LEU A 166 -0.34 3.68 20.86
N ALA A 167 0.93 3.98 20.62
CA ALA A 167 2.05 3.21 21.09
C ALA A 167 2.07 3.09 22.62
N ILE A 168 2.00 4.20 23.33
CA ILE A 168 1.99 4.21 24.81
C ILE A 168 0.80 3.40 25.34
N ALA A 169 -0.39 3.57 24.77
CA ALA A 169 -1.59 2.82 25.16
C ALA A 169 -1.43 1.30 24.99
N SER A 170 -0.65 0.87 24.00
CA SER A 170 -0.38 -0.54 23.69
C SER A 170 0.72 -1.15 24.58
N SER A 171 1.43 -0.33 25.38
CA SER A 171 2.64 -0.73 26.12
C SER A 171 2.39 -1.35 27.51
N SER A 172 1.15 -1.37 28.00
CA SER A 172 0.78 -1.77 29.37
C SER A 172 0.97 -3.28 29.69
N GLY A 173 1.88 -4.00 29.01
CA GLY A 173 2.08 -5.43 29.18
C GLY A 173 3.42 -6.05 28.73
N HIS A 174 4.43 -5.27 28.33
CA HIS A 174 5.73 -5.82 27.89
C HIS A 174 6.88 -5.40 28.80
N GLY A 175 7.69 -6.38 29.24
CA GLY A 175 8.86 -6.19 30.11
C GLY A 175 10.05 -5.47 29.43
N PRO A 176 11.13 -5.20 30.18
CA PRO A 176 12.22 -4.33 29.73
C PRO A 176 12.94 -4.85 28.47
N ALA A 177 13.20 -3.93 27.54
CA ALA A 177 13.89 -4.19 26.27
C ALA A 177 15.33 -4.69 26.49
N ALA A 178 15.64 -5.94 26.10
CA ALA A 178 16.97 -6.52 26.25
C ALA A 178 18.02 -5.90 25.30
N HIS A 179 17.60 -5.36 24.14
CA HIS A 179 18.49 -4.75 23.13
C HIS A 179 17.88 -3.47 22.52
N SER A 180 17.66 -2.45 23.36
CA SER A 180 16.90 -1.26 22.97
C SER A 180 17.45 -0.52 21.74
N LEU A 181 18.77 -0.42 21.61
CA LEU A 181 19.38 0.30 20.48
C LEU A 181 19.22 -0.44 19.14
N HIS A 182 19.34 -1.76 19.14
CA HIS A 182 19.18 -2.57 17.93
C HIS A 182 17.76 -2.49 17.39
N GLY A 183 16.75 -2.58 18.27
CA GLY A 183 15.35 -2.43 17.89
C GLY A 183 15.01 -1.04 17.34
N VAL A 184 15.59 0.03 17.91
CA VAL A 184 15.42 1.40 17.40
C VAL A 184 15.99 1.53 15.98
N TRP A 185 17.20 1.04 15.74
CA TRP A 185 17.80 1.05 14.41
C TRP A 185 17.02 0.22 13.40
N ALA A 186 16.49 -0.93 13.81
CA ALA A 186 15.62 -1.75 12.98
C ALA A 186 14.33 -1.01 12.61
N ALA A 187 13.67 -0.34 13.56
CA ALA A 187 12.45 0.42 13.30
C ALA A 187 12.68 1.62 12.37
N LEU A 188 13.74 2.40 12.61
CA LEU A 188 14.12 3.52 11.75
C LEU A 188 14.54 3.03 10.36
N GLY A 189 15.31 1.94 10.29
CA GLY A 189 15.70 1.29 9.04
C GLY A 189 14.48 0.85 8.22
N ALA A 190 13.49 0.22 8.86
CA ALA A 190 12.23 -0.14 8.22
C ALA A 190 11.51 1.10 7.65
N GLY A 191 11.41 2.17 8.45
CA GLY A 191 10.82 3.43 8.00
C GLY A 191 11.55 4.05 6.81
N ILE A 192 12.89 4.01 6.81
CA ILE A 192 13.72 4.51 5.71
C ILE A 192 13.51 3.71 4.43
N LEU A 193 13.57 2.38 4.52
CA LEU A 193 13.42 1.51 3.36
C LEU A 193 12.01 1.61 2.75
N TRP A 194 10.95 1.60 3.58
CA TRP A 194 9.58 1.83 3.11
C TRP A 194 9.38 3.23 2.55
N GLY A 195 9.93 4.27 3.17
CA GLY A 195 9.85 5.63 2.63
C GLY A 195 10.55 5.76 1.28
N THR A 196 11.69 5.09 1.12
CA THR A 196 12.52 5.12 -0.10
C THR A 196 11.90 4.32 -1.24
N MET A 197 11.18 3.23 -0.96
CA MET A 197 10.51 2.43 -2.00
C MET A 197 9.47 3.21 -2.81
N TYR A 198 8.96 4.32 -2.26
CA TYR A 198 8.01 5.20 -2.96
C TYR A 198 8.63 5.97 -4.12
N ILE A 199 9.96 6.11 -4.17
CA ILE A 199 10.67 6.74 -5.31
C ILE A 199 10.42 5.92 -6.60
N PRO A 200 10.71 4.60 -6.64
CA PRO A 200 10.35 3.71 -7.73
C PRO A 200 8.88 3.83 -8.20
N TYR A 201 7.93 3.94 -7.26
CA TYR A 201 6.50 4.03 -7.58
C TYR A 201 6.23 5.28 -8.42
N ARG A 202 6.69 6.43 -7.91
CA ARG A 202 6.43 7.71 -8.56
C ARG A 202 7.13 7.80 -9.91
N LYS A 203 8.34 7.25 -10.00
CA LYS A 203 9.10 7.14 -11.24
C LYS A 203 8.33 6.33 -12.31
N ALA A 204 7.76 5.20 -11.92
CA ALA A 204 6.98 4.37 -12.83
C ALA A 204 5.75 5.12 -13.37
N TYR A 205 5.02 5.82 -12.50
CA TYR A 205 3.80 6.53 -12.89
C TYR A 205 4.07 7.76 -13.75
N LEU A 206 5.16 8.49 -13.50
CA LEU A 206 5.60 9.60 -14.34
C LEU A 206 6.07 9.14 -15.73
N THR A 207 6.50 7.88 -15.86
CA THR A 207 6.87 7.25 -17.14
C THR A 207 5.65 6.63 -17.84
N GLY A 208 4.44 6.78 -17.28
CA GLY A 208 3.19 6.27 -17.85
C GLY A 208 2.92 4.78 -17.59
N MET A 209 3.76 4.09 -16.80
CA MET A 209 3.50 2.69 -16.44
C MET A 209 2.24 2.56 -15.61
N ASN A 210 1.42 1.54 -15.93
CA ASN A 210 0.23 1.26 -15.16
C ASN A 210 0.58 0.73 -13.75
N PRO A 211 -0.13 1.17 -12.69
CA PRO A 211 0.04 0.63 -11.35
C PRO A 211 -0.01 -0.90 -11.26
N LEU A 212 -0.95 -1.54 -11.96
CA LEU A 212 -1.12 -2.99 -11.98
C LEU A 212 0.08 -3.70 -12.65
N SER A 213 0.63 -3.11 -13.71
CA SER A 213 1.84 -3.61 -14.37
C SER A 213 3.06 -3.52 -13.45
N PHE A 214 3.23 -2.39 -12.76
CA PHE A 214 4.37 -2.16 -11.88
C PHE A 214 4.38 -3.13 -10.68
N VAL A 215 3.23 -3.30 -9.99
CA VAL A 215 3.13 -4.19 -8.82
C VAL A 215 3.34 -5.66 -9.18
N THR A 216 3.06 -6.05 -10.42
CA THR A 216 3.31 -7.41 -10.90
C THR A 216 4.80 -7.77 -10.79
N PHE A 217 5.70 -6.88 -11.23
CA PHE A 217 7.15 -7.11 -11.12
C PHE A 217 7.71 -6.85 -9.72
N PHE A 218 7.09 -5.92 -8.98
CA PHE A 218 7.40 -5.69 -7.58
C PHE A 218 7.32 -6.99 -6.76
N SER A 219 6.32 -7.83 -7.04
CA SER A 219 6.12 -9.10 -6.34
C SER A 219 7.27 -10.10 -6.49
N PHE A 220 8.04 -10.06 -7.59
CA PHE A 220 9.23 -10.90 -7.72
C PHE A 220 10.35 -10.46 -6.79
N GLY A 221 10.55 -9.15 -6.63
CA GLY A 221 11.51 -8.59 -5.69
C GLY A 221 11.17 -8.96 -4.25
N GLU A 222 9.89 -8.81 -3.89
CA GLU A 222 9.41 -9.20 -2.56
C GLU A 222 9.57 -10.69 -2.29
N LEU A 223 9.06 -11.56 -3.18
CA LEU A 223 9.10 -13.00 -2.98
C LEU A 223 10.54 -13.52 -2.96
N GLY A 224 11.38 -13.05 -3.88
CA GLY A 224 12.78 -13.43 -3.95
C GLY A 224 13.55 -13.02 -2.69
N MET A 225 13.41 -11.76 -2.29
CA MET A 225 14.10 -11.24 -1.10
C MET A 225 13.57 -11.85 0.19
N MET A 226 12.25 -12.01 0.33
CA MET A 226 11.63 -12.63 1.51
C MET A 226 12.03 -14.10 1.65
N THR A 227 12.11 -14.83 0.53
CA THR A 227 12.61 -16.22 0.51
C THR A 227 14.08 -16.26 0.95
N LEU A 228 14.93 -15.38 0.39
CA LEU A 228 16.34 -15.30 0.76
C LEU A 228 16.52 -14.96 2.25
N LEU A 229 15.76 -14.00 2.79
CA LEU A 229 15.79 -13.65 4.21
C LEU A 229 15.33 -14.82 5.09
N SER A 230 14.25 -15.50 4.70
CA SER A 230 13.73 -16.66 5.43
C SER A 230 14.73 -17.80 5.49
N VAL A 231 15.34 -18.13 4.34
CA VAL A 231 16.35 -19.19 4.24
C VAL A 231 17.63 -18.81 4.98
N SER A 232 18.10 -17.56 4.86
CA SER A 232 19.32 -17.11 5.54
C SER A 232 19.16 -17.06 7.06
N SER A 233 17.95 -16.78 7.55
CA SER A 233 17.68 -16.59 8.99
C SER A 233 17.35 -17.90 9.71
N LEU A 234 16.62 -18.81 9.05
CA LEU A 234 16.14 -20.07 9.66
C LEU A 234 16.89 -21.31 9.17
N GLY A 235 17.50 -21.25 7.98
CA GLY A 235 17.97 -22.42 7.25
C GLY A 235 16.86 -23.15 6.49
N LEU A 236 17.21 -23.93 5.47
CA LEU A 236 16.26 -24.62 4.59
C LEU A 236 15.43 -25.69 5.31
N ALA A 237 16.08 -26.54 6.09
CA ALA A 237 15.40 -27.65 6.76
C ALA A 237 14.40 -27.18 7.84
N PRO A 238 14.76 -26.24 8.75
CA PRO A 238 13.80 -25.70 9.71
C PRO A 238 12.64 -24.96 9.05
N LEU A 239 12.92 -24.15 8.01
CA LEU A 239 11.89 -23.46 7.24
C LEU A 239 10.87 -24.45 6.64
N TRP A 240 11.34 -25.57 6.08
CA TRP A 240 10.45 -26.59 5.53
C TRP A 240 9.57 -27.24 6.60
N GLN A 241 10.12 -27.54 7.77
CA GLN A 241 9.35 -28.10 8.88
C GLN A 241 8.28 -27.13 9.40
N ASP A 242 8.62 -25.84 9.51
CA ASP A 242 7.67 -24.81 9.91
C ASP A 242 6.54 -24.62 8.89
N LEU A 243 6.83 -24.74 7.59
CA LEU A 243 5.80 -24.71 6.55
C LEU A 243 4.84 -25.92 6.66
N LEU A 244 5.38 -27.11 6.94
CA LEU A 244 4.56 -28.31 7.15
C LEU A 244 3.69 -28.21 8.40
N SER A 245 4.21 -27.64 9.48
CA SER A 245 3.45 -27.41 10.71
C SER A 245 2.37 -26.34 10.53
N ALA A 246 2.61 -25.35 9.66
CA ALA A 246 1.68 -24.28 9.33
C ALA A 246 0.54 -24.69 8.36
N ARG A 247 0.48 -25.94 7.88
CA ARG A 247 -0.47 -26.39 6.84
C ARG A 247 -1.93 -26.00 7.09
N SER A 248 -2.39 -26.00 8.34
CA SER A 248 -3.78 -25.69 8.70
C SER A 248 -4.11 -24.21 8.68
N VAL A 249 -3.09 -23.34 8.57
CA VAL A 249 -3.23 -21.89 8.64
C VAL A 249 -2.68 -21.17 7.41
N ILE A 250 -2.01 -21.88 6.49
CA ILE A 250 -1.51 -21.33 5.21
C ILE A 250 -2.59 -20.53 4.48
N PHE A 251 -3.81 -21.07 4.39
CA PHE A 251 -4.92 -20.38 3.73
C PHE A 251 -5.20 -19.00 4.32
N TRP A 252 -5.30 -18.89 5.64
CA TRP A 252 -5.60 -17.62 6.32
C TRP A 252 -4.49 -16.59 6.12
N LEU A 253 -3.24 -17.03 6.15
CA LEU A 253 -2.09 -16.17 5.90
C LEU A 253 -2.03 -15.70 4.44
N MET A 254 -2.28 -16.62 3.50
CA MET A 254 -2.39 -16.27 2.08
C MET A 254 -3.56 -15.32 1.82
N LEU A 255 -4.70 -15.51 2.51
CA LEU A 255 -5.86 -14.63 2.43
C LEU A 255 -5.54 -13.24 2.95
N GLY A 256 -4.79 -13.13 4.06
CA GLY A 256 -4.25 -11.86 4.54
C GLY A 256 -3.42 -11.15 3.48
N GLY A 257 -2.52 -11.89 2.81
CA GLY A 257 -1.76 -11.38 1.67
C GLY A 257 -2.63 -10.94 0.48
N PHE A 258 -3.71 -11.67 0.17
CA PHE A 258 -4.64 -11.31 -0.89
C PHE A 258 -5.40 -10.01 -0.58
N VAL A 259 -5.94 -9.89 0.64
CA VAL A 259 -6.64 -8.70 1.14
C VAL A 259 -5.69 -7.49 1.13
N TRP A 260 -4.42 -7.69 1.49
CA TRP A 260 -3.38 -6.68 1.38
C TRP A 260 -3.24 -6.17 -0.05
N VAL A 261 -3.15 -7.05 -1.04
CA VAL A 261 -2.96 -6.65 -2.45
C VAL A 261 -4.08 -5.75 -2.95
N ILE A 262 -5.33 -5.95 -2.51
CA ILE A 262 -6.42 -5.04 -2.88
C ILE A 262 -6.15 -3.63 -2.34
N GLY A 263 -5.74 -3.52 -1.08
CA GLY A 263 -5.38 -2.25 -0.46
C GLY A 263 -4.17 -1.60 -1.13
N ASP A 264 -3.14 -2.38 -1.42
CA ASP A 264 -1.94 -1.92 -2.12
C ASP A 264 -2.26 -1.40 -3.53
N ILE A 265 -3.08 -2.09 -4.33
CA ILE A 265 -3.50 -1.62 -5.65
C ILE A 265 -4.17 -0.23 -5.54
N PHE A 266 -5.07 -0.05 -4.57
CA PHE A 266 -5.68 1.26 -4.34
C PHE A 266 -4.66 2.31 -3.87
N GLN A 267 -3.69 1.94 -3.03
CA GLN A 267 -2.61 2.82 -2.59
C GLN A 267 -1.78 3.29 -3.79
N GLN A 268 -1.52 2.40 -4.74
CA GLN A 268 -0.77 2.71 -5.95
C GLN A 268 -1.54 3.66 -6.88
N PHE A 269 -2.85 3.49 -7.04
CA PHE A 269 -3.69 4.45 -7.75
C PHE A 269 -3.77 5.80 -7.02
N ALA A 270 -3.78 5.81 -5.68
CA ALA A 270 -3.70 7.05 -4.90
C ALA A 270 -2.36 7.76 -5.19
N ALA A 271 -1.23 7.05 -5.07
CA ALA A 271 0.09 7.60 -5.37
C ALA A 271 0.22 8.10 -6.82
N LYS A 272 -0.44 7.44 -7.78
CA LYS A 272 -0.52 7.89 -9.17
C LYS A 272 -1.24 9.23 -9.32
N TYR A 273 -2.48 9.33 -8.82
CA TYR A 273 -3.35 10.48 -9.13
C TYR A 273 -3.25 11.65 -8.14
N VAL A 274 -2.83 11.43 -6.88
CA VAL A 274 -2.64 12.49 -5.88
C VAL A 274 -1.20 12.69 -5.42
N GLY A 275 -0.26 11.87 -5.92
CA GLY A 275 1.16 11.93 -5.60
C GLY A 275 1.53 11.13 -4.35
N ILE A 276 2.83 10.85 -4.18
CA ILE A 276 3.30 10.06 -3.04
C ILE A 276 3.17 10.81 -1.72
N SER A 277 3.30 12.15 -1.75
CA SER A 277 3.17 12.98 -0.54
C SER A 277 1.77 12.98 0.07
N ARG A 278 0.74 12.56 -0.66
CA ARG A 278 -0.67 12.55 -0.20
C ARG A 278 -1.29 11.18 -0.23
N GLY A 279 -1.06 10.42 -1.30
CA GLY A 279 -1.62 9.09 -1.48
C GLY A 279 -1.19 8.14 -0.36
N ILE A 280 0.09 8.20 0.03
CA ILE A 280 0.64 7.34 1.08
C ILE A 280 0.08 7.73 2.46
N PRO A 281 0.11 9.00 2.91
CA PRO A 281 -0.56 9.37 4.16
C PRO A 281 -2.05 9.00 4.20
N LEU A 282 -2.79 9.16 3.10
CA LEU A 282 -4.19 8.74 3.03
C LEU A 282 -4.39 7.24 3.28
N SER A 283 -3.50 6.40 2.74
CA SER A 283 -3.53 4.95 3.00
C SER A 283 -3.18 4.58 4.45
N ASN A 284 -2.51 5.45 5.21
CA ASN A 284 -2.28 5.24 6.65
C ASN A 284 -3.55 5.38 7.49
N SER A 285 -4.70 5.69 6.88
CA SER A 285 -6.00 5.45 7.53
C SER A 285 -6.23 3.97 7.86
N ASN A 286 -5.38 3.05 7.37
CA ASN A 286 -5.38 1.64 7.74
C ASN A 286 -5.38 1.37 9.23
N GLN A 287 -4.71 2.18 10.05
CA GLN A 287 -4.68 1.97 11.50
C GLN A 287 -6.05 2.16 12.13
N LEU A 288 -6.88 3.07 11.61
CA LEU A 288 -8.24 3.23 12.10
C LEU A 288 -9.04 1.96 11.81
N TRP A 289 -8.88 1.39 10.62
CA TRP A 289 -9.57 0.15 10.25
C TRP A 289 -9.06 -1.03 11.05
N GLY A 290 -7.74 -1.18 11.20
CA GLY A 290 -7.13 -2.17 12.08
C GLY A 290 -7.65 -2.05 13.52
N LEU A 291 -7.81 -0.82 14.03
CA LEU A 291 -8.41 -0.58 15.34
C LEU A 291 -9.88 -1.01 15.41
N LEU A 292 -10.69 -0.69 14.39
CA LEU A 292 -12.10 -1.10 14.35
C LEU A 292 -12.21 -2.63 14.39
N TRP A 293 -11.35 -3.35 13.66
CA TRP A 293 -11.26 -4.80 13.73
C TRP A 293 -10.81 -5.27 15.13
N GLY A 294 -9.74 -4.68 15.69
CA GLY A 294 -9.21 -5.00 17.01
C GLY A 294 -10.23 -4.85 18.14
N ILE A 295 -10.90 -3.69 18.22
CA ILE A 295 -11.88 -3.39 19.26
C ILE A 295 -13.16 -4.20 19.07
N PHE A 296 -13.78 -4.13 17.88
CA PHE A 296 -15.15 -4.61 17.72
C PHE A 296 -15.24 -6.08 17.31
N VAL A 297 -14.23 -6.64 16.63
CA VAL A 297 -14.27 -8.03 16.16
C VAL A 297 -13.52 -8.95 17.11
N PHE A 298 -12.30 -8.55 17.49
CA PHE A 298 -11.43 -9.34 18.37
C PHE A 298 -11.60 -9.02 19.85
N GLY A 299 -12.27 -7.91 20.21
CA GLY A 299 -12.53 -7.55 21.59
C GLY A 299 -11.28 -7.16 22.38
N GLU A 300 -10.23 -6.66 21.74
CA GLU A 300 -8.88 -6.48 22.33
C GLU A 300 -8.83 -5.52 23.53
N LEU A 301 -9.81 -4.63 23.65
CA LEU A 301 -9.91 -3.69 24.77
C LEU A 301 -10.93 -4.09 25.84
N HIS A 302 -11.68 -5.19 25.67
CA HIS A 302 -12.69 -5.59 26.65
C HIS A 302 -12.08 -5.78 28.05
N GLY A 303 -12.64 -5.07 29.03
CA GLY A 303 -12.18 -5.12 30.42
C GLY A 303 -10.96 -4.24 30.73
N ARG A 304 -10.43 -3.47 29.77
CA ARG A 304 -9.39 -2.46 30.03
C ARG A 304 -9.97 -1.18 30.63
N SER A 305 -9.12 -0.40 31.29
CA SER A 305 -9.53 0.86 31.94
C SER A 305 -9.96 1.92 30.92
N SER A 306 -10.83 2.83 31.34
CA SER A 306 -11.31 3.94 30.49
C SER A 306 -10.18 4.84 29.96
N SER A 307 -9.03 4.91 30.68
CA SER A 307 -7.84 5.63 30.21
C SER A 307 -7.27 5.02 28.94
N ILE A 308 -7.11 3.68 28.90
CA ILE A 308 -6.57 2.97 27.73
C ILE A 308 -7.52 3.14 26.53
N TYR A 309 -8.83 3.08 26.75
CA TYR A 309 -9.81 3.38 25.69
C TYR A 309 -9.64 4.80 25.15
N LEU A 310 -9.48 5.79 26.02
CA LEU A 310 -9.31 7.20 25.63
C LEU A 310 -7.99 7.41 24.88
N GLU A 311 -6.91 6.77 25.31
CA GLU A 311 -5.60 6.85 24.65
C GLU A 311 -5.62 6.20 23.26
N VAL A 312 -6.26 5.03 23.14
CA VAL A 312 -6.35 4.32 21.85
C VAL A 312 -7.26 5.06 20.86
N ILE A 313 -8.43 5.51 21.30
CA ILE A 313 -9.37 6.26 20.44
C ILE A 313 -8.79 7.65 20.12
N GLY A 314 -8.26 8.35 21.13
CA GLY A 314 -7.67 9.68 20.99
C GLY A 314 -6.43 9.67 20.09
N GLY A 315 -5.55 8.68 20.25
CA GLY A 315 -4.36 8.51 19.40
C GLY A 315 -4.73 8.24 17.95
N SER A 316 -5.72 7.39 17.70
CA SER A 316 -6.23 7.12 16.34
C SER A 316 -6.85 8.36 15.70
N PHE A 317 -7.63 9.13 16.46
CA PHE A 317 -8.27 10.35 15.98
C PHE A 317 -7.23 11.44 15.67
N LEU A 318 -6.25 11.63 16.56
CA LEU A 318 -5.12 12.53 16.31
C LEU A 318 -4.35 12.12 15.05
N MET A 319 -4.07 10.83 14.89
CA MET A 319 -3.40 10.34 13.69
C MET A 319 -4.20 10.64 12.42
N MET A 320 -5.53 10.44 12.46
CA MET A 320 -6.43 10.78 11.35
C MET A 320 -6.47 12.28 11.06
N LEU A 321 -6.46 13.14 12.09
CA LEU A 321 -6.38 14.58 11.91
C LEU A 321 -5.07 14.99 11.24
N GLY A 322 -3.95 14.35 11.59
CA GLY A 322 -2.66 14.56 10.95
C GLY A 322 -2.68 14.16 9.48
N VAL A 323 -3.21 12.97 9.17
CA VAL A 323 -3.43 12.50 7.79
C VAL A 323 -4.33 13.43 7.01
N GLY A 324 -5.46 13.85 7.60
CA GLY A 324 -6.39 14.80 7.00
C GLY A 324 -5.73 16.15 6.71
N ALA A 325 -4.97 16.70 7.65
CA ALA A 325 -4.23 17.93 7.45
C ALA A 325 -3.25 17.81 6.28
N ILE A 326 -2.52 16.70 6.14
CA ILE A 326 -1.62 16.45 5.00
C ILE A 326 -2.42 16.30 3.70
N ALA A 327 -3.47 15.48 3.69
CA ALA A 327 -4.25 15.19 2.49
C ALA A 327 -5.00 16.40 1.94
N PHE A 328 -5.59 17.21 2.82
CA PHE A 328 -6.31 18.44 2.46
C PHE A 328 -5.38 19.64 2.27
N SER A 329 -4.08 19.52 2.57
CA SER A 329 -3.13 20.61 2.39
C SER A 329 -2.84 20.97 0.91
N SER A 330 -3.31 20.22 -0.10
CA SER A 330 -2.95 20.51 -1.52
C SER A 330 -3.73 19.70 -2.59
N ALA A 331 -3.91 20.12 -3.87
CA ALA A 331 -3.13 21.01 -4.75
C ALA A 331 -3.97 21.88 -5.73
N THR A 332 -3.46 23.06 -6.08
CA THR A 332 -3.91 23.95 -7.17
C THR A 332 -3.24 23.59 -8.50
N GLY A 333 -3.79 24.04 -9.64
CA GLY A 333 -3.33 23.68 -11.00
C GLY A 333 -1.83 23.83 -11.31
N GLN A 334 -1.05 24.59 -10.52
CA GLN A 334 0.40 24.74 -10.67
C GLN A 334 1.20 23.46 -10.39
N GLU A 335 0.76 22.60 -9.48
CA GLU A 335 1.47 21.35 -9.17
C GLU A 335 1.33 20.32 -10.30
N GLN A 336 0.17 20.31 -10.97
CA GLN A 336 -0.06 19.47 -12.16
C GLN A 336 0.90 19.83 -13.29
N THR A 337 1.19 21.12 -13.49
CA THR A 337 2.19 21.55 -14.48
C THR A 337 3.58 20.98 -14.16
N ARG A 338 3.99 20.99 -12.90
CA ARG A 338 5.28 20.40 -12.48
C ARG A 338 5.34 18.89 -12.66
N TRP A 339 4.23 18.19 -12.44
CA TRP A 339 4.14 16.77 -12.72
C TRP A 339 4.28 16.48 -14.21
N LYS A 340 3.64 17.29 -15.07
CA LYS A 340 3.84 17.19 -16.53
C LYS A 340 5.28 17.45 -16.93
N GLU A 341 5.92 18.49 -16.39
CA GLU A 341 7.35 18.75 -16.62
C GLU A 341 8.23 17.58 -16.15
N ALA A 342 7.93 16.98 -15.00
CA ALA A 342 8.66 15.82 -14.49
C ALA A 342 8.46 14.58 -15.35
N ALA A 343 7.24 14.35 -15.82
CA ALA A 343 6.91 13.27 -16.74
C ALA A 343 7.64 13.42 -18.08
N ILE A 344 7.70 14.64 -18.65
CA ILE A 344 8.46 14.93 -19.87
C ILE A 344 9.96 14.64 -19.65
N ARG A 345 10.55 15.09 -18.54
CA ARG A 345 11.97 14.80 -18.24
C ARG A 345 12.27 13.30 -18.16
N GLU A 346 11.38 12.52 -17.55
CA GLU A 346 11.53 11.06 -17.50
C GLU A 346 11.29 10.42 -18.88
N SER A 347 10.32 10.92 -19.65
CA SER A 347 10.06 10.52 -21.03
C SER A 347 11.32 10.67 -21.89
N ASP A 348 11.95 11.86 -21.85
CA ASP A 348 13.16 12.19 -22.60
C ASP A 348 14.36 11.34 -22.14
N ARG A 349 14.53 11.16 -20.83
CA ARG A 349 15.62 10.39 -20.25
C ARG A 349 15.62 8.92 -20.70
N TYR A 350 14.44 8.33 -20.85
CA TYR A 350 14.30 6.90 -21.17
C TYR A 350 13.78 6.62 -22.58
N GLY A 351 13.62 7.66 -23.41
CA GLY A 351 13.13 7.51 -24.78
C GLY A 351 11.71 6.98 -24.88
N VAL A 352 10.87 7.25 -23.87
CA VAL A 352 9.45 6.86 -23.88
C VAL A 352 8.66 7.93 -24.66
N ALA A 353 7.68 7.51 -25.46
CA ALA A 353 6.91 8.42 -26.28
C ALA A 353 6.05 9.39 -25.43
N ALA A 354 6.16 10.69 -25.69
CA ALA A 354 5.53 11.73 -24.87
C ALA A 354 3.99 11.69 -24.91
N ASP A 355 3.41 11.32 -26.06
CA ASP A 355 1.96 11.15 -26.24
C ASP A 355 1.40 9.99 -25.40
N PHE A 356 2.16 8.90 -25.27
CA PHE A 356 1.85 7.80 -24.38
C PHE A 356 1.88 8.24 -22.92
N VAL A 357 2.94 8.93 -22.50
CA VAL A 357 3.07 9.43 -21.12
C VAL A 357 1.96 10.41 -20.78
N GLU A 358 1.63 11.34 -21.68
CA GLU A 358 0.52 12.28 -21.49
C GLU A 358 -0.83 11.57 -21.37
N ALA A 359 -1.13 10.62 -22.26
CA ALA A 359 -2.36 9.85 -22.19
C ALA A 359 -2.49 9.11 -20.84
N ARG A 360 -1.40 8.49 -20.37
CA ARG A 360 -1.38 7.73 -19.11
C ARG A 360 -1.46 8.60 -17.86
N MET A 361 -0.90 9.81 -17.90
CA MET A 361 -1.06 10.83 -16.85
C MET A 361 -2.50 11.31 -16.74
N ASP A 362 -3.22 11.41 -17.86
CA ASP A 362 -4.66 11.71 -17.89
C ASP A 362 -5.55 10.51 -17.54
N GLY A 363 -4.97 9.35 -17.22
CA GLY A 363 -5.68 8.10 -16.97
C GLY A 363 -6.43 7.62 -18.21
N ARG A 364 -5.84 7.78 -19.39
CA ARG A 364 -6.37 7.35 -20.68
C ARG A 364 -5.42 6.35 -21.33
N GLN A 365 -5.97 5.53 -22.21
CA GLN A 365 -5.20 4.73 -23.15
C GLN A 365 -4.88 5.59 -24.38
N LEU A 366 -3.68 5.44 -24.94
CA LEU A 366 -3.34 6.05 -26.23
C LEU A 366 -4.13 5.34 -27.35
N LEU A 367 -4.64 6.09 -28.33
CA LEU A 367 -5.56 5.56 -29.35
C LEU A 367 -4.96 4.44 -30.22
N THR A 368 -3.64 4.42 -30.36
CA THR A 368 -2.88 3.43 -31.13
C THR A 368 -2.65 2.14 -30.34
N GLU A 369 -2.98 2.09 -29.05
CA GLU A 369 -2.84 0.88 -28.24
C GLU A 369 -3.97 -0.10 -28.51
N ALA A 370 -3.63 -1.38 -28.62
CA ALA A 370 -4.62 -2.45 -28.64
C ALA A 370 -5.45 -2.45 -27.34
N LYS A 371 -6.76 -2.70 -27.46
CA LYS A 371 -7.62 -2.83 -26.29
C LYS A 371 -7.19 -4.02 -25.44
N PRO A 372 -7.29 -3.92 -24.10
CA PRO A 372 -7.04 -5.04 -23.21
C PRO A 372 -7.89 -6.27 -23.56
N SER A 373 -7.25 -7.42 -23.83
CA SER A 373 -7.89 -8.71 -24.08
C SER A 373 -7.33 -9.76 -23.12
N ARG A 374 -8.13 -10.79 -22.79
CA ARG A 374 -7.66 -11.91 -21.96
C ARG A 374 -7.31 -13.07 -22.88
N ASP A 375 -6.10 -13.60 -22.74
CA ASP A 375 -5.66 -14.79 -23.45
C ASP A 375 -5.73 -16.05 -22.57
N ALA A 376 -5.32 -17.19 -23.12
CA ALA A 376 -5.31 -18.46 -22.38
C ALA A 376 -4.36 -18.44 -21.17
N LEU A 377 -3.27 -17.66 -21.25
CA LEU A 377 -2.31 -17.53 -20.15
C LEU A 377 -2.90 -16.73 -19.00
N ASP A 378 -3.69 -15.69 -19.28
CA ASP A 378 -4.43 -14.95 -18.27
C ASP A 378 -5.38 -15.84 -17.48
N TRP A 379 -6.17 -16.65 -18.18
CA TRP A 379 -7.08 -17.61 -17.54
C TRP A 379 -6.34 -18.70 -16.78
N LEU A 380 -5.21 -19.19 -17.31
CA LEU A 380 -4.37 -20.16 -16.61
C LEU A 380 -3.83 -19.60 -15.29
N LEU A 381 -3.36 -18.36 -15.26
CA LEU A 381 -2.87 -17.69 -14.05
C LEU A 381 -3.98 -17.56 -13.00
N VAL A 382 -5.17 -17.13 -13.42
CA VAL A 382 -6.33 -17.00 -12.53
C VAL A 382 -6.75 -18.37 -11.98
N VAL A 383 -6.91 -19.37 -12.84
CA VAL A 383 -7.30 -20.74 -12.43
C VAL A 383 -6.28 -21.35 -11.49
N LEU A 384 -4.98 -21.19 -11.77
CA LEU A 384 -3.91 -21.72 -10.91
C LEU A 384 -3.94 -21.06 -9.53
N ALA A 385 -4.01 -19.72 -9.47
CA ALA A 385 -4.10 -19.00 -8.21
C ALA A 385 -5.35 -19.42 -7.43
N THR A 386 -6.53 -19.44 -8.07
CA THR A 386 -7.77 -19.88 -7.43
C THR A 386 -7.69 -21.33 -6.92
N SER A 387 -7.11 -22.24 -7.71
CA SER A 387 -6.96 -23.64 -7.33
C SER A 387 -6.09 -23.79 -6.08
N LEU A 388 -4.98 -23.05 -5.99
CA LEU A 388 -4.13 -23.04 -4.79
C LEU A 388 -4.89 -22.54 -3.55
N PHE A 389 -5.63 -21.44 -3.67
CA PHE A 389 -6.46 -20.95 -2.57
C PHE A 389 -7.52 -21.98 -2.14
N VAL A 390 -8.19 -22.65 -3.08
CA VAL A 390 -9.19 -23.68 -2.79
C VAL A 390 -8.57 -24.90 -2.12
N ILE A 391 -7.41 -25.37 -2.59
CA ILE A 391 -6.68 -26.50 -2.00
C ILE A 391 -6.32 -26.20 -0.54
N PHE A 392 -5.70 -25.04 -0.27
CA PHE A 392 -5.35 -24.67 1.09
C PHE A 392 -6.57 -24.38 1.96
N ALA A 393 -7.65 -23.83 1.39
CA ALA A 393 -8.91 -23.64 2.12
C ALA A 393 -9.51 -24.97 2.59
N ALA A 394 -9.46 -26.01 1.76
CA ALA A 394 -9.95 -27.35 2.11
C ALA A 394 -9.13 -28.00 3.24
N MET A 395 -7.86 -27.60 3.40
CA MET A 395 -6.97 -28.05 4.48
C MET A 395 -7.01 -27.12 5.71
N ALA A 396 -7.62 -25.95 5.59
CA ALA A 396 -7.61 -24.93 6.62
C ALA A 396 -8.48 -25.33 7.80
N ARG A 397 -8.03 -24.98 9.01
CA ARG A 397 -8.87 -25.04 10.21
C ARG A 397 -9.20 -23.63 10.64
N VAL A 398 -10.47 -23.38 10.97
CA VAL A 398 -10.87 -22.11 11.58
C VAL A 398 -10.25 -22.06 12.98
N PRO A 399 -9.38 -21.09 13.28
CA PRO A 399 -8.81 -20.95 14.61
C PRO A 399 -9.93 -20.68 15.63
N GLN A 400 -9.87 -21.34 16.78
CA GLN A 400 -10.86 -21.13 17.86
C GLN A 400 -10.61 -19.75 18.49
N LEU A 401 -11.19 -18.71 17.90
CA LEU A 401 -11.20 -17.35 18.43
C LEU A 401 -12.64 -16.91 18.70
N SER A 402 -12.85 -16.24 19.83
CA SER A 402 -14.11 -15.57 20.15
C SER A 402 -14.26 -14.34 19.25
N LEU A 403 -14.95 -14.51 18.12
CA LEU A 403 -15.20 -13.44 17.16
C LEU A 403 -16.61 -12.87 17.36
N HIS A 404 -16.71 -11.55 17.39
CA HIS A 404 -18.01 -10.88 17.30
C HIS A 404 -18.45 -10.79 15.83
N TRP A 405 -19.30 -11.73 15.42
CA TRP A 405 -19.75 -11.87 14.03
C TRP A 405 -20.54 -10.67 13.48
N GLY A 406 -21.31 -9.96 14.31
CA GLY A 406 -22.07 -8.78 13.89
C GLY A 406 -21.16 -7.66 13.36
N PRO A 407 -20.23 -7.14 14.17
CA PRO A 407 -19.23 -6.17 13.70
C PRO A 407 -18.36 -6.70 12.56
N ALA A 408 -17.98 -7.98 12.57
CA ALA A 408 -17.20 -8.57 11.48
C ALA A 408 -17.96 -8.52 10.14
N ALA A 409 -19.25 -8.85 10.14
CA ALA A 409 -20.10 -8.76 8.96
C ALA A 409 -20.27 -7.31 8.47
N LEU A 410 -20.47 -6.36 9.39
CA LEU A 410 -20.60 -4.94 9.06
C LEU A 410 -19.31 -4.37 8.44
N LEU A 411 -18.15 -4.61 9.05
CA LEU A 411 -16.86 -4.15 8.52
C LEU A 411 -16.56 -4.80 7.18
N THR A 412 -16.82 -6.11 7.03
CA THR A 412 -16.68 -6.81 5.76
C THR A 412 -17.57 -6.21 4.67
N ALA A 413 -18.85 -5.92 4.97
CA ALA A 413 -19.77 -5.27 4.05
C ALA A 413 -19.27 -3.87 3.63
N ALA A 414 -18.71 -3.10 4.58
CA ALA A 414 -18.10 -1.80 4.29
C ALA A 414 -16.89 -1.92 3.34
N LEU A 415 -16.04 -2.93 3.52
CA LEU A 415 -14.91 -3.19 2.62
C LEU A 415 -15.37 -3.50 1.19
N PHE A 416 -16.37 -4.36 1.04
CA PHE A 416 -16.95 -4.68 -0.28
C PHE A 416 -17.62 -3.46 -0.93
N LEU A 417 -18.34 -2.64 -0.15
CA LEU A 417 -18.92 -1.40 -0.66
C LEU A 417 -17.82 -0.46 -1.17
N LEU A 418 -16.74 -0.27 -0.41
CA LEU A 418 -15.60 0.54 -0.84
C LEU A 418 -14.92 -0.01 -2.09
N LEU A 419 -14.75 -1.33 -2.20
CA LEU A 419 -14.21 -1.99 -3.38
C LEU A 419 -15.09 -1.74 -4.61
N ILE A 420 -16.41 -1.89 -4.49
CA ILE A 420 -17.35 -1.68 -5.60
C ILE A 420 -17.35 -0.20 -6.01
N VAL A 421 -17.51 0.72 -5.05
CA VAL A 421 -17.58 2.16 -5.34
C VAL A 421 -16.28 2.66 -5.95
N CYS A 422 -15.13 2.34 -5.35
CA CYS A 422 -13.82 2.78 -5.84
C CYS A 422 -13.45 2.08 -7.16
N GLY A 423 -13.68 0.76 -7.25
CA GLY A 423 -13.43 -0.01 -8.47
C GLY A 423 -14.27 0.46 -9.65
N LEU A 424 -15.55 0.75 -9.45
CA LEU A 424 -16.42 1.32 -10.49
C LEU A 424 -15.98 2.75 -10.87
N ALA A 425 -15.56 3.56 -9.90
CA ALA A 425 -15.06 4.90 -10.17
C ALA A 425 -13.76 4.87 -11.01
N LEU A 426 -12.82 3.97 -10.68
CA LEU A 426 -11.60 3.73 -11.45
C LEU A 426 -11.94 3.23 -12.86
N TRP A 427 -12.81 2.23 -12.96
CA TRP A 427 -13.20 1.68 -14.26
C TRP A 427 -13.91 2.71 -15.15
N ARG A 428 -14.88 3.46 -14.63
CA ARG A 428 -15.62 4.47 -15.40
C ARG A 428 -14.75 5.65 -15.81
N THR A 429 -13.79 6.03 -14.97
CA THR A 429 -12.96 7.23 -15.21
C THR A 429 -11.74 6.93 -16.05
N THR A 430 -11.06 5.82 -15.79
CA THR A 430 -9.75 5.50 -16.39
C THR A 430 -9.67 4.11 -17.00
N ARG A 431 -10.68 3.25 -16.85
CA ARG A 431 -10.61 1.82 -17.23
C ARG A 431 -9.43 1.10 -16.58
N PHE A 432 -9.02 1.56 -15.39
CA PHE A 432 -7.81 1.14 -14.68
C PHE A 432 -6.48 1.56 -15.35
N HIS A 433 -6.45 2.54 -16.26
CA HIS A 433 -5.22 3.00 -16.93
C HIS A 433 -4.28 3.87 -16.11
#